data_AF-A0A4Q6GUF4-F1
#
_entry.id   AF-A0A4Q6GUF4-F1
#
_cell.length_a   1.000
_cell.length_b   1.000
_cell.length_c   1.000
_cell.angle_alpha   90.00
_cell.angle_beta   90.00
_cell.angle_gamma   90.00
#
_symmetry.space_group_name_H-M   'P 1'
#
loop_
_entity.id
_entity.type
_entity.pdbx_description
1 polymer ?
#
loop_
_entity_poly.entity_id
_entity_poly.type
_entity_poly.pdbx_seq_one_letter_code
_entity_poly.pdbx_strand_id
1 'polypeptide(L)'
;MLDCSGKACFLAVVFFDVVVMNSPCAMHAPVGSRPSKACIFRVIPGFSSDSSPGCIPIIAFATHDSYFVFQNCSCSAVEPHQRYERDNLMADQAPGFPQPLSRRKLLTSSMTHGGAFVAAAAIGPTLFSGRALAQSGDLRVGWVRATTGRLASSYAAIYAGGLVAIEEINAKGGIMGRKIVAVEEDDEGSPAKQPAIVRKLKSDNIDIIVGPAGASQVLSSLASSTPAKMIQCGLASPQTVGDATKYPYNYLLGLTNEQEGARAAAYMVEQLKIRKIGILYESTPFGESAQLASRETIKKLTGQDATAVQTYAMTASDLSAQLGNLQKAGCEGLIIWMANNVHVGMAFNGMERMNWLVPSIGHYTLFNDALFDIVPASAMKNVYAIFFKNWTYTDTQKVSDRHLSLAKKLQGYAYTKGTEPFVAAMPQYDFLYLLKQVVEQEKSFDVEAIKRGMDNVKNYDAIIGKISFSPTNHCGISMDDITLASVASAKDPRSFVATRLRAPGA
;
A
#
# COMPACT_ATOMS: atom_id res chain seq x y z
N MET A 1 54.13 26.70 9.09
CA MET A 1 53.59 27.96 9.65
C MET A 1 52.77 28.64 8.58
N LEU A 2 51.45 28.63 8.75
CA LEU A 2 50.55 29.76 8.50
C LEU A 2 49.20 29.33 9.10
N ASP A 3 48.87 30.01 10.19
CA ASP A 3 47.65 29.92 10.97
C ASP A 3 46.63 30.89 10.36
N CYS A 4 45.38 30.43 10.19
CA CYS A 4 44.20 31.29 10.06
C CYS A 4 43.01 30.61 10.74
N SER A 5 42.95 30.83 12.05
CA SER A 5 41.78 30.74 12.91
C SER A 5 40.51 31.40 12.33
N GLY A 6 39.39 30.70 12.46
CA GLY A 6 38.07 31.29 12.66
C GLY A 6 37.17 31.45 11.43
N LYS A 7 36.22 30.53 11.27
CA LYS A 7 34.78 30.80 10.95
C LYS A 7 33.99 29.48 10.95
N ALA A 8 32.80 29.56 11.52
CA ALA A 8 31.90 28.45 11.85
C ALA A 8 31.52 27.57 10.64
N CYS A 9 31.52 26.25 10.84
CA CYS A 9 30.86 25.30 9.93
C CYS A 9 29.34 25.43 10.09
N PHE A 10 28.68 26.10 9.14
CA PHE A 10 27.24 25.93 8.93
C PHE A 10 27.00 24.63 8.16
N LEU A 11 26.32 23.68 8.80
CA LEU A 11 25.77 22.50 8.17
C LEU A 11 24.54 22.93 7.34
N ALA A 12 24.74 23.16 6.04
CA ALA A 12 23.64 23.38 5.11
C ALA A 12 23.03 22.02 4.73
N VAL A 13 21.87 21.70 5.32
CA VAL A 13 20.97 20.64 4.84
C VAL A 13 20.27 21.17 3.60
N VAL A 14 20.62 20.65 2.42
CA VAL A 14 20.00 21.08 1.16
C VAL A 14 18.81 20.18 0.81
N PHE A 15 17.62 20.78 0.89
CA PHE A 15 16.41 20.37 0.19
C PHE A 15 16.59 20.59 -1.32
N PHE A 16 16.04 19.70 -2.14
CA PHE A 16 16.00 19.83 -3.60
C PHE A 16 15.36 21.15 -4.04
N ASP A 17 16.12 22.02 -4.72
CA ASP A 17 15.79 22.60 -6.02
C ASP A 17 16.93 23.51 -6.55
N VAL A 18 17.21 23.35 -7.85
CA VAL A 18 18.01 24.17 -8.79
C VAL A 18 18.89 25.29 -8.22
N VAL A 19 20.23 25.13 -8.33
CA VAL A 19 21.18 26.27 -8.23
C VAL A 19 21.93 26.44 -9.54
N VAL A 20 21.71 27.59 -10.19
CA VAL A 20 22.63 28.19 -11.17
C VAL A 20 23.78 28.79 -10.38
N MET A 21 24.97 28.19 -10.40
CA MET A 21 26.17 28.77 -9.78
C MET A 21 26.96 29.59 -10.80
N ASN A 22 26.98 30.91 -10.57
CA ASN A 22 27.93 31.87 -11.13
C ASN A 22 29.14 31.96 -10.17
N SER A 23 30.36 31.66 -10.61
CA SER A 23 31.62 32.21 -10.05
C SER A 23 32.87 31.87 -10.86
N PRO A 24 33.97 32.63 -10.71
CA PRO A 24 34.83 33.02 -11.83
C PRO A 24 36.08 32.14 -11.95
N CYS A 25 36.25 31.51 -13.10
CA CYS A 25 37.54 31.04 -13.57
C CYS A 25 37.66 31.44 -15.04
N ALA A 26 38.45 32.49 -15.28
CA ALA A 26 38.77 32.97 -16.60
C ALA A 26 39.68 31.96 -17.31
N MET A 27 39.16 31.28 -18.33
CA MET A 27 39.96 30.79 -19.45
C MET A 27 39.30 31.30 -20.73
N HIS A 28 40.08 31.99 -21.55
CA HIS A 28 39.66 32.52 -22.85
C HIS A 28 39.14 31.39 -23.76
N ALA A 29 37.92 31.55 -24.27
CA ALA A 29 37.42 30.83 -25.44
C ALA A 29 37.00 31.87 -26.50
N PRO A 30 37.30 31.66 -27.80
CA PRO A 30 36.94 32.59 -28.85
C PRO A 30 35.44 32.59 -29.13
N VAL A 31 34.94 33.76 -29.54
CA VAL A 31 33.55 34.11 -29.75
C VAL A 31 32.90 33.23 -30.86
N GLY A 32 31.80 32.55 -30.53
CA GLY A 32 30.79 32.10 -31.50
C GLY A 32 30.41 30.62 -31.48
N SER A 33 29.63 30.16 -30.47
CA SER A 33 28.81 28.94 -30.61
C SER A 33 27.66 28.91 -29.60
N ARG A 34 26.43 28.66 -30.08
CA ARG A 34 25.18 28.57 -29.30
C ARG A 34 25.17 27.33 -28.38
N PRO A 35 24.59 27.37 -27.16
CA PRO A 35 24.47 26.16 -26.35
C PRO A 35 23.28 25.31 -26.81
N SER A 36 23.51 24.04 -27.09
CA SER A 36 22.46 23.05 -27.31
C SER A 36 22.61 21.91 -26.30
N LYS A 37 21.48 21.56 -25.66
CA LYS A 37 21.19 20.39 -24.81
C LYS A 37 21.80 20.38 -23.39
N ALA A 38 20.90 20.49 -22.40
CA ALA A 38 21.16 20.19 -20.99
C ALA A 38 21.31 18.66 -20.79
N CYS A 39 22.36 18.23 -20.09
CA CYS A 39 22.55 16.84 -19.67
C CYS A 39 21.83 16.60 -18.32
N ILE A 40 21.00 15.56 -18.25
CA ILE A 40 20.31 15.10 -17.04
C ILE A 40 21.11 13.95 -16.44
N PHE A 41 21.52 14.05 -15.17
CA PHE A 41 22.17 12.96 -14.44
C PHE A 41 21.16 12.14 -13.62
N ARG A 42 21.33 10.81 -13.61
CA ARG A 42 20.50 9.84 -12.86
C ARG A 42 21.38 9.13 -11.84
N VAL A 43 20.96 9.08 -10.57
CA VAL A 43 21.67 8.37 -9.48
C VAL A 43 20.93 7.07 -9.17
N ILE A 44 21.64 5.94 -9.06
CA ILE A 44 21.12 4.63 -8.61
C ILE A 44 21.99 4.16 -7.43
N PRO A 45 21.43 3.63 -6.32
CA PRO A 45 22.23 3.14 -5.20
C PRO A 45 22.80 1.73 -5.47
N GLY A 46 24.09 1.53 -5.18
CA GLY A 46 24.75 0.22 -5.12
C GLY A 46 25.28 -0.06 -3.72
N PHE A 47 25.09 -1.30 -3.24
CA PHE A 47 25.62 -1.79 -1.96
C PHE A 47 27.11 -2.19 -2.10
N SER A 48 27.97 -1.78 -1.16
CA SER A 48 29.27 -2.43 -0.94
C SER A 48 29.38 -2.94 0.49
N SER A 49 29.72 -4.21 0.63
CA SER A 49 30.06 -4.86 1.90
C SER A 49 31.54 -4.64 2.22
N ASP A 50 31.90 -3.51 2.82
CA ASP A 50 33.13 -3.45 3.60
C ASP A 50 33.12 -2.31 4.63
N SER A 51 33.51 -2.62 5.85
CA SER A 51 33.43 -1.74 7.02
C SER A 51 34.77 -1.05 7.30
N SER A 52 34.89 0.22 6.94
CA SER A 52 35.98 1.12 7.37
C SER A 52 35.47 2.57 7.43
N PRO A 53 35.73 3.34 8.51
CA PRO A 53 35.12 4.66 8.67
C PRO A 53 35.94 5.74 7.93
N GLY A 54 35.32 6.44 6.98
CA GLY A 54 35.88 7.70 6.46
C GLY A 54 35.79 7.98 4.95
N CYS A 55 35.20 7.11 4.13
CA CYS A 55 35.10 7.35 2.68
C CYS A 55 33.64 7.28 2.18
N ILE A 56 33.15 8.40 1.64
CA ILE A 56 31.88 8.46 0.90
C ILE A 56 32.20 8.18 -0.57
N PRO A 57 31.64 7.14 -1.22
CA PRO A 57 31.86 6.93 -2.64
C PRO A 57 30.97 7.89 -3.45
N ILE A 58 31.60 8.71 -4.30
CA ILE A 58 30.93 9.45 -5.36
C ILE A 58 31.12 8.66 -6.65
N ILE A 59 30.04 8.08 -7.18
CA ILE A 59 30.05 7.43 -8.50
C ILE A 59 29.48 8.42 -9.51
N ALA A 60 30.27 8.76 -10.52
CA ALA A 60 29.83 9.51 -11.69
C ALA A 60 29.84 8.60 -12.94
N PHE A 61 28.77 8.66 -13.74
CA PHE A 61 28.75 8.13 -15.10
C PHE A 61 28.29 9.23 -16.06
N ALA A 62 29.00 9.38 -17.18
CA ALA A 62 28.47 10.00 -18.39
C ALA A 62 29.01 9.31 -19.64
N THR A 63 28.22 9.40 -20.70
CA THR A 63 28.28 8.66 -21.96
C THR A 63 29.42 9.08 -22.90
N HIS A 64 29.97 8.08 -23.59
CA HIS A 64 30.88 8.14 -24.75
C HIS A 64 32.26 8.76 -24.50
N ASP A 65 33.25 7.87 -24.48
CA ASP A 65 34.68 8.10 -24.72
C ASP A 65 35.38 9.19 -23.89
N SER A 66 35.56 8.95 -22.57
CA SER A 66 36.74 9.28 -21.73
C SER A 66 36.38 9.36 -20.23
N TYR A 67 37.30 9.00 -19.31
CA TYR A 67 37.14 9.11 -17.86
C TYR A 67 38.18 10.05 -17.24
N PHE A 68 37.79 10.82 -16.21
CA PHE A 68 38.69 11.56 -15.32
C PHE A 68 38.51 11.07 -13.87
N VAL A 69 39.61 10.78 -13.18
CA VAL A 69 39.64 10.48 -11.74
C VAL A 69 40.36 11.63 -11.05
N PHE A 70 39.71 12.28 -10.08
CA PHE A 70 40.37 13.24 -9.20
C PHE A 70 40.76 12.53 -7.91
N GLN A 71 42.06 12.36 -7.69
CA GLN A 71 42.64 11.94 -6.43
C GLN A 71 43.58 13.06 -5.97
N ASN A 72 43.31 13.65 -4.80
CA ASN A 72 44.20 14.66 -4.23
C ASN A 72 45.49 13.98 -3.74
N CYS A 73 46.53 13.97 -4.58
CA CYS A 73 47.93 14.34 -4.28
C CYS A 73 48.87 13.80 -5.37
N SER A 74 49.66 14.70 -5.95
CA SER A 74 50.84 14.51 -6.82
C SER A 74 50.64 14.04 -8.28
N CYS A 75 51.09 14.89 -9.21
CA CYS A 75 51.24 14.64 -10.64
C CYS A 75 52.27 13.53 -10.95
N SER A 76 51.94 12.64 -11.90
CA SER A 76 52.88 12.03 -12.86
C SER A 76 52.08 11.37 -14.00
N ALA A 77 52.49 11.58 -15.25
CA ALA A 77 51.83 11.06 -16.46
C ALA A 77 52.25 9.61 -16.76
N VAL A 78 51.32 8.77 -17.24
CA VAL A 78 51.61 7.45 -17.84
C VAL A 78 50.70 7.22 -19.06
N GLU A 79 51.29 6.82 -20.19
CA GLU A 79 50.67 6.57 -21.50
C GLU A 79 49.83 5.27 -21.57
N PRO A 80 48.96 5.10 -22.59
CA PRO A 80 47.95 4.04 -22.60
C PRO A 80 48.31 2.88 -23.54
N HIS A 81 48.63 1.69 -23.00
CA HIS A 81 48.49 0.43 -23.74
C HIS A 81 48.29 -0.76 -22.79
N GLN A 82 47.07 -1.30 -22.71
CA GLN A 82 46.76 -2.75 -22.87
C GLN A 82 45.28 -3.03 -22.58
N ARG A 83 44.62 -3.67 -23.55
CA ARG A 83 43.28 -4.27 -23.45
C ARG A 83 43.34 -5.45 -22.48
N TYR A 84 42.41 -5.53 -21.54
CA TYR A 84 42.10 -6.78 -20.83
C TYR A 84 40.64 -7.16 -21.07
N GLU A 85 40.43 -8.42 -21.45
CA GLU A 85 39.17 -9.01 -21.85
C GLU A 85 38.19 -9.12 -20.67
N ARG A 86 36.91 -8.90 -20.97
CA ARG A 86 35.80 -9.14 -20.05
C ARG A 86 35.54 -10.64 -19.99
N ASP A 87 35.98 -11.30 -18.93
CA ASP A 87 35.34 -12.52 -18.45
C ASP A 87 35.45 -12.56 -16.91
N ASN A 88 34.36 -13.00 -16.27
CA ASN A 88 34.15 -13.20 -14.84
C ASN A 88 33.77 -11.98 -13.99
N LEU A 89 32.48 -11.64 -14.00
CA LEU A 89 31.75 -11.06 -12.85
C LEU A 89 30.23 -11.19 -13.10
N MET A 90 29.71 -12.41 -13.02
CA MET A 90 28.26 -12.68 -12.86
C MET A 90 28.08 -13.98 -12.09
N ALA A 91 28.11 -13.91 -10.76
CA ALA A 91 27.64 -14.96 -9.87
C ALA A 91 27.10 -14.31 -8.59
N ASP A 92 25.86 -13.81 -8.66
CA ASP A 92 24.85 -13.93 -7.60
C ASP A 92 23.56 -13.23 -8.06
N GLN A 93 22.64 -14.00 -8.65
CA GLN A 93 21.25 -13.60 -8.82
C GLN A 93 20.36 -14.65 -8.14
N ALA A 94 19.52 -14.17 -7.24
CA ALA A 94 18.45 -14.92 -6.59
C ALA A 94 17.41 -15.45 -7.62
N PRO A 95 16.75 -16.58 -7.38
CA PRO A 95 15.78 -17.18 -8.32
C PRO A 95 14.44 -16.41 -8.27
N GLY A 96 13.63 -16.24 -9.31
CA GLY A 96 13.64 -16.67 -10.71
C GLY A 96 12.22 -16.43 -11.24
N PHE A 97 12.01 -15.43 -12.11
CA PHE A 97 10.77 -15.23 -12.87
C PHE A 97 10.95 -15.84 -14.27
N PRO A 98 10.01 -16.67 -14.79
CA PRO A 98 10.13 -17.18 -16.14
C PRO A 98 9.86 -16.07 -17.16
N GLN A 99 10.87 -15.79 -17.99
CA GLN A 99 10.78 -14.93 -19.17
C GLN A 99 9.83 -15.55 -20.23
N PRO A 100 9.08 -14.74 -21.01
CA PRO A 100 8.13 -15.25 -21.99
C PRO A 100 8.86 -15.90 -23.17
N LEU A 101 8.50 -17.14 -23.47
CA LEU A 101 9.02 -17.90 -24.61
C LEU A 101 8.60 -17.25 -25.93
N SER A 102 9.58 -16.94 -26.77
CA SER A 102 9.35 -16.40 -28.11
C SER A 102 8.79 -17.47 -29.06
N ARG A 103 7.87 -17.05 -29.93
CA ARG A 103 7.00 -17.83 -30.82
C ARG A 103 7.69 -18.69 -31.90
N ARG A 104 8.98 -19.04 -31.79
CA ARG A 104 9.77 -19.57 -32.92
C ARG A 104 10.45 -20.93 -32.74
N LYS A 105 10.00 -21.78 -31.82
CA LYS A 105 10.48 -23.19 -31.69
C LYS A 105 9.35 -24.18 -31.35
N LEU A 106 8.26 -24.15 -32.12
CA LEU A 106 7.14 -25.09 -31.93
C LEU A 106 6.65 -25.67 -33.26
N LEU A 107 7.59 -25.99 -34.16
CA LEU A 107 7.34 -26.75 -35.39
C LEU A 107 8.61 -27.50 -35.77
N THR A 108 8.81 -28.70 -35.21
CA THR A 108 9.55 -29.85 -35.78
C THR A 108 9.76 -30.88 -34.67
N SER A 109 8.83 -31.82 -34.53
CA SER A 109 9.09 -33.17 -34.00
C SER A 109 7.78 -33.92 -33.83
N SER A 110 7.32 -34.61 -34.87
CA SER A 110 6.69 -35.95 -34.79
C SER A 110 6.18 -36.39 -36.17
N MET A 111 7.08 -37.00 -36.94
CA MET A 111 6.71 -37.96 -37.98
C MET A 111 7.34 -39.30 -37.59
N THR A 112 6.65 -40.38 -37.97
CA THR A 112 6.95 -41.81 -37.76
C THR A 112 6.42 -42.38 -36.45
N HIS A 113 5.25 -43.02 -36.50
CA HIS A 113 5.09 -44.48 -36.44
C HIS A 113 3.71 -44.85 -37.02
N GLY A 114 3.73 -45.57 -38.14
CA GLY A 114 2.56 -46.20 -38.73
C GLY A 114 2.28 -47.55 -38.07
N GLY A 115 1.00 -47.88 -37.95
CA GLY A 115 0.54 -49.18 -37.46
C GLY A 115 -0.98 -49.21 -37.50
N ALA A 116 -1.52 -49.73 -38.60
CA ALA A 116 -2.94 -49.88 -38.85
C ALA A 116 -3.54 -51.00 -37.98
N PHE A 117 -4.70 -50.75 -37.38
CA PHE A 117 -5.69 -51.78 -37.06
C PHE A 117 -7.09 -51.25 -37.38
N VAL A 118 -7.81 -52.04 -38.18
CA VAL A 118 -9.13 -51.76 -38.73
C VAL A 118 -10.23 -52.22 -37.77
N ALA A 119 -11.14 -51.29 -37.50
CA ALA A 119 -12.59 -51.39 -37.23
C ALA A 119 -13.19 -52.50 -36.32
N ALA A 120 -13.91 -52.04 -35.29
CA ALA A 120 -15.26 -52.53 -34.99
C ALA A 120 -16.09 -51.39 -34.36
N ALA A 121 -17.16 -51.01 -35.04
CA ALA A 121 -18.12 -50.00 -34.60
C ALA A 121 -19.11 -50.62 -33.59
N ALA A 122 -19.25 -50.01 -32.42
CA ALA A 122 -20.39 -50.18 -31.54
C ALA A 122 -20.83 -48.79 -31.07
N ILE A 123 -21.97 -48.35 -31.62
CA ILE A 123 -22.64 -47.08 -31.29
C ILE A 123 -23.42 -47.31 -29.98
N GLY A 124 -23.04 -46.59 -28.92
CA GLY A 124 -23.77 -46.51 -27.66
C GLY A 124 -23.62 -45.09 -27.07
N PRO A 125 -24.68 -44.49 -26.51
CA PRO A 125 -24.76 -43.06 -26.30
C PRO A 125 -23.83 -42.61 -25.17
N THR A 126 -22.61 -42.21 -25.52
CA THR A 126 -21.78 -41.39 -24.63
C THR A 126 -22.53 -40.09 -24.41
N LEU A 127 -23.07 -39.98 -23.20
CA LEU A 127 -23.50 -38.75 -22.55
C LEU A 127 -22.64 -37.59 -23.05
N PHE A 128 -23.26 -36.68 -23.80
CA PHE A 128 -22.74 -35.33 -24.01
C PHE A 128 -22.70 -34.67 -22.64
N SER A 129 -21.67 -34.97 -21.84
CA SER A 129 -21.19 -34.05 -20.83
C SER A 129 -20.81 -32.81 -21.62
N GLY A 130 -21.70 -31.82 -21.63
CA GLY A 130 -21.43 -30.51 -22.19
C GLY A 130 -20.11 -30.04 -21.60
N ARG A 131 -19.05 -30.10 -22.41
CA ARG A 131 -17.86 -29.31 -22.15
C ARG A 131 -18.38 -27.89 -22.14
N ALA A 132 -18.54 -27.33 -20.94
CA ALA A 132 -18.68 -25.90 -20.78
C ALA A 132 -17.56 -25.31 -21.64
N LEU A 133 -17.94 -24.61 -22.71
CA LEU A 133 -17.02 -23.82 -23.51
C LEU A 133 -16.45 -22.79 -22.53
N ALA A 134 -15.30 -23.11 -21.93
CA ALA A 134 -14.52 -22.14 -21.20
C ALA A 134 -14.31 -20.99 -22.17
N GLN A 135 -14.78 -19.79 -21.82
CA GLN A 135 -14.44 -18.59 -22.56
C GLN A 135 -12.92 -18.60 -22.76
N SER A 136 -12.50 -18.69 -24.01
CA SER A 136 -11.09 -18.85 -24.35
C SER A 136 -10.33 -17.59 -23.95
N GLY A 137 -9.41 -17.69 -22.98
CA GLY A 137 -8.49 -16.62 -22.61
C GLY A 137 -8.35 -16.38 -21.11
N ASP A 138 -7.30 -15.69 -20.71
CA ASP A 138 -7.06 -15.32 -19.31
C ASP A 138 -8.08 -14.29 -18.81
N LEU A 139 -8.36 -14.29 -17.50
CA LEU A 139 -9.05 -13.21 -16.80
C LEU A 139 -8.06 -12.07 -16.58
N ARG A 140 -8.23 -10.97 -17.31
CA ARG A 140 -7.31 -9.83 -17.30
C ARG A 140 -7.76 -8.83 -16.24
N VAL A 141 -6.92 -8.63 -15.24
CA VAL A 141 -7.17 -7.68 -14.14
C VAL A 141 -6.30 -6.45 -14.35
N GLY A 142 -6.91 -5.28 -14.47
CA GLY A 142 -6.23 -4.00 -14.48
C GLY A 142 -5.69 -3.72 -13.09
N TRP A 143 -4.38 -3.79 -12.92
CA TRP A 143 -3.69 -3.66 -11.66
C TRP A 143 -3.15 -2.24 -11.54
N VAL A 144 -4.00 -1.32 -11.10
CA VAL A 144 -3.68 0.11 -11.02
C VAL A 144 -3.01 0.39 -9.68
N ARG A 145 -1.72 0.72 -9.72
CA ARG A 145 -0.93 1.02 -8.53
C ARG A 145 0.04 2.16 -8.79
N ALA A 146 0.31 2.95 -7.76
CA ALA A 146 1.44 3.88 -7.80
C ALA A 146 2.73 3.06 -7.69
N THR A 147 3.41 2.80 -8.81
CA THR A 147 4.79 2.23 -8.77
C THR A 147 5.84 3.31 -8.74
N THR A 148 5.48 4.51 -9.18
CA THR A 148 6.29 5.72 -9.07
C THR A 148 5.49 6.83 -8.39
N GLY A 149 6.12 7.99 -8.21
CA GLY A 149 5.51 9.13 -7.55
C GLY A 149 5.41 8.98 -6.03
N ARG A 150 4.77 9.96 -5.39
CA ARG A 150 4.83 10.16 -3.92
C ARG A 150 4.18 9.03 -3.10
N LEU A 151 3.33 8.23 -3.72
CA LEU A 151 2.54 7.21 -3.03
C LEU A 151 3.13 5.79 -3.19
N ALA A 152 4.19 5.63 -3.99
CA ALA A 152 4.74 4.32 -4.33
C ALA A 152 5.26 3.54 -3.11
N SER A 153 6.00 4.21 -2.22
CA SER A 153 6.49 3.57 -0.98
C SER A 153 5.34 3.27 0.00
N SER A 154 4.37 4.17 0.10
CA SER A 154 3.28 4.08 1.08
C SER A 154 2.27 2.98 0.74
N TYR A 155 2.09 2.67 -0.54
CA TYR A 155 1.14 1.66 -0.99
C TYR A 155 1.82 0.41 -1.55
N ALA A 156 3.13 0.24 -1.47
CA ALA A 156 3.77 -0.98 -1.95
C ALA A 156 3.20 -2.23 -1.26
N ALA A 157 3.06 -2.19 0.07
CA ALA A 157 2.61 -3.32 0.88
C ALA A 157 1.19 -3.80 0.57
N ILE A 158 0.26 -2.88 0.30
CA ILE A 158 -1.18 -3.21 0.14
C ILE A 158 -1.44 -4.12 -1.07
N TYR A 159 -0.57 -4.13 -2.07
CA TYR A 159 -0.74 -4.94 -3.28
C TYR A 159 -0.19 -6.38 -3.11
N ALA A 160 0.56 -6.68 -2.05
CA ALA A 160 1.07 -8.05 -1.82
C ALA A 160 -0.05 -9.08 -1.69
N GLY A 161 -1.13 -8.72 -0.98
CA GLY A 161 -2.28 -9.59 -0.77
C GLY A 161 -2.88 -10.11 -2.07
N GLY A 162 -3.18 -9.25 -3.02
CA GLY A 162 -3.77 -9.73 -4.26
C GLY A 162 -2.79 -10.51 -5.14
N LEU A 163 -1.47 -10.26 -5.07
CA LEU A 163 -0.48 -11.14 -5.72
C LEU A 163 -0.53 -12.56 -5.15
N VAL A 164 -0.56 -12.69 -3.82
CA VAL A 164 -0.74 -13.99 -3.15
C VAL A 164 -2.04 -14.67 -3.60
N ALA A 165 -3.16 -13.93 -3.68
CA ALA A 165 -4.43 -14.47 -4.15
C ALA A 165 -4.36 -14.93 -5.62
N ILE A 166 -3.74 -14.16 -6.51
CA ILE A 166 -3.53 -14.52 -7.92
C ILE A 166 -2.74 -15.83 -8.01
N GLU A 167 -1.62 -15.93 -7.31
CA GLU A 167 -0.77 -17.13 -7.29
C GLU A 167 -1.55 -18.36 -6.83
N GLU A 168 -2.28 -18.26 -5.72
CA GLU A 168 -3.04 -19.36 -5.15
C GLU A 168 -4.22 -19.81 -6.03
N ILE A 169 -4.96 -18.85 -6.61
CA ILE A 169 -6.08 -19.13 -7.50
C ILE A 169 -5.56 -19.76 -8.80
N ASN A 170 -4.48 -19.23 -9.36
CA ASN A 170 -3.87 -19.76 -10.57
C ASN A 170 -3.29 -21.16 -10.35
N ALA A 171 -2.64 -21.43 -9.21
CA ALA A 171 -2.15 -22.77 -8.88
C ALA A 171 -3.28 -23.83 -8.88
N LYS A 172 -4.51 -23.42 -8.55
CA LYS A 172 -5.71 -24.28 -8.54
C LYS A 172 -6.49 -24.32 -9.86
N GLY A 173 -5.89 -23.87 -10.96
CA GLY A 173 -6.54 -23.91 -12.28
C GLY A 173 -7.23 -22.61 -12.71
N GLY A 174 -7.20 -21.56 -11.88
CA GLY A 174 -7.83 -20.27 -12.18
C GLY A 174 -9.30 -20.19 -11.73
N ILE A 175 -10.07 -19.31 -12.37
CA ILE A 175 -11.51 -19.15 -12.16
C ILE A 175 -12.21 -19.75 -13.39
N MET A 176 -12.99 -20.82 -13.20
CA MET A 176 -13.63 -21.54 -14.32
C MET A 176 -12.67 -21.87 -15.49
N GLY A 177 -11.39 -22.16 -15.19
CA GLY A 177 -10.34 -22.47 -16.17
C GLY A 177 -9.60 -21.27 -16.77
N ARG A 178 -10.03 -20.03 -16.50
CA ARG A 178 -9.30 -18.80 -16.89
C ARG A 178 -8.27 -18.45 -15.82
N LYS A 179 -6.98 -18.34 -16.19
CA LYS A 179 -5.95 -17.84 -15.28
C LYS A 179 -6.10 -16.34 -15.09
N ILE A 180 -5.82 -15.83 -13.90
CA ILE A 180 -5.78 -14.40 -13.63
C ILE A 180 -4.44 -13.85 -14.09
N VAL A 181 -4.48 -12.82 -14.93
CA VAL A 181 -3.30 -12.07 -15.39
C VAL A 181 -3.47 -10.62 -14.99
N ALA A 182 -2.58 -10.14 -14.11
CA ALA A 182 -2.49 -8.74 -13.75
C ALA A 182 -1.82 -7.95 -14.90
N VAL A 183 -2.51 -6.91 -15.37
CA VAL A 183 -2.00 -5.94 -16.32
C VAL A 183 -1.73 -4.65 -15.55
N GLU A 184 -0.46 -4.38 -15.28
CA GLU A 184 -0.07 -3.26 -14.44
C GLU A 184 -0.22 -1.92 -15.14
N GLU A 185 -0.77 -0.95 -14.42
CA GLU A 185 -0.77 0.46 -14.81
C GLU A 185 -0.24 1.31 -13.66
N ASP A 186 0.73 2.18 -13.99
CA ASP A 186 1.28 3.15 -13.04
C ASP A 186 0.49 4.46 -13.11
N ASP A 187 -0.23 4.75 -12.03
CA ASP A 187 -0.94 6.03 -11.89
C ASP A 187 -0.07 7.13 -11.28
N GLU A 188 1.14 6.82 -10.84
CA GLU A 188 2.08 7.71 -10.14
C GLU A 188 1.49 8.37 -8.88
N GLY A 189 0.41 7.80 -8.33
CA GLY A 189 -0.40 8.42 -7.28
C GLY A 189 -1.15 9.67 -7.73
N SER A 190 -1.41 9.84 -9.04
CA SER A 190 -2.06 11.03 -9.60
C SER A 190 -3.53 10.77 -9.95
N PRO A 191 -4.49 11.51 -9.35
CA PRO A 191 -5.89 11.46 -9.75
C PRO A 191 -6.09 11.82 -11.23
N ALA A 192 -5.31 12.78 -11.74
CA ALA A 192 -5.44 13.27 -13.11
C ALA A 192 -5.16 12.19 -14.19
N LYS A 193 -4.42 11.14 -13.85
CA LYS A 193 -4.13 10.03 -14.77
C LYS A 193 -5.27 9.01 -14.86
N GLN A 194 -6.11 8.91 -13.83
CA GLN A 194 -7.12 7.85 -13.71
C GLN A 194 -8.07 7.78 -14.91
N PRO A 195 -8.61 8.89 -15.43
CA PRO A 195 -9.50 8.81 -16.58
C PRO A 195 -8.82 8.20 -17.83
N ALA A 196 -7.54 8.50 -18.06
CA ALA A 196 -6.80 7.95 -19.19
C ALA A 196 -6.48 6.47 -18.97
N ILE A 197 -6.07 6.09 -17.75
CA ILE A 197 -5.81 4.69 -17.37
C ILE A 197 -7.08 3.85 -17.54
N VAL A 198 -8.23 4.30 -17.02
CA VAL A 198 -9.49 3.57 -17.16
C VAL A 198 -9.89 3.41 -18.63
N ARG A 199 -9.76 4.46 -19.45
CA ARG A 199 -10.00 4.35 -20.90
C ARG A 199 -9.08 3.34 -21.56
N LYS A 200 -7.80 3.34 -21.22
CA LYS A 200 -6.82 2.35 -21.72
C LYS A 200 -7.21 0.94 -21.31
N LEU A 201 -7.47 0.70 -20.02
CA LEU A 201 -7.91 -0.61 -19.51
C LEU A 201 -9.17 -1.10 -20.23
N LYS A 202 -10.14 -0.21 -20.48
CA LYS A 202 -11.33 -0.54 -21.27
C LYS A 202 -10.99 -0.94 -22.70
N SER A 203 -10.11 -0.19 -23.38
CA SER A 203 -9.63 -0.51 -24.73
C SER A 203 -8.85 -1.82 -24.79
N ASP A 204 -8.11 -2.16 -23.73
CA ASP A 204 -7.32 -3.38 -23.59
C ASP A 204 -8.14 -4.61 -23.16
N ASN A 205 -9.48 -4.48 -23.18
CA ASN A 205 -10.46 -5.50 -22.79
C ASN A 205 -10.15 -6.09 -21.40
N ILE A 206 -9.81 -5.23 -20.46
CA ILE A 206 -9.64 -5.60 -19.06
C ILE A 206 -11.01 -5.94 -18.47
N ASP A 207 -11.10 -7.09 -17.81
CA ASP A 207 -12.34 -7.58 -17.25
C ASP A 207 -12.71 -6.76 -15.98
N ILE A 208 -11.72 -6.50 -15.11
CA ILE A 208 -11.93 -5.93 -13.77
C ILE A 208 -10.74 -5.05 -13.37
N ILE A 209 -11.00 -4.00 -12.58
CA ILE A 209 -9.97 -3.11 -12.03
C ILE A 209 -9.74 -3.43 -10.56
N VAL A 210 -8.48 -3.63 -10.19
CA VAL A 210 -8.00 -3.69 -8.80
C VAL A 210 -7.09 -2.49 -8.56
N GLY A 211 -7.42 -1.70 -7.54
CA GLY A 211 -6.94 -0.33 -7.38
C GLY A 211 -7.86 0.70 -8.05
N PRO A 212 -7.46 1.98 -8.10
CA PRO A 212 -6.25 2.55 -7.51
C PRO A 212 -6.33 2.63 -5.98
N ALA A 213 -5.26 3.14 -5.36
CA ALA A 213 -5.21 3.45 -3.93
C ALA A 213 -5.21 4.97 -3.70
N GLY A 214 -5.90 5.39 -2.64
CA GLY A 214 -6.08 6.80 -2.27
C GLY A 214 -7.46 7.33 -2.70
N ALA A 215 -8.10 8.09 -1.81
CA ALA A 215 -9.47 8.55 -2.00
C ALA A 215 -9.66 9.40 -3.27
N SER A 216 -8.73 10.31 -3.56
CA SER A 216 -8.80 11.17 -4.74
C SER A 216 -8.63 10.39 -6.05
N GLN A 217 -7.75 9.38 -6.06
CA GLN A 217 -7.48 8.51 -7.20
C GLN A 217 -8.71 7.63 -7.46
N VAL A 218 -9.26 7.00 -6.42
CA VAL A 218 -10.47 6.18 -6.54
C VAL A 218 -11.64 7.03 -7.06
N LEU A 219 -11.92 8.19 -6.47
CA LEU A 219 -13.00 9.07 -6.94
C LEU A 219 -12.82 9.51 -8.40
N SER A 220 -11.58 9.80 -8.82
CA SER A 220 -11.30 10.16 -10.21
C SER A 220 -11.44 8.98 -11.18
N SER A 221 -11.01 7.79 -10.75
CA SER A 221 -11.23 6.54 -11.50
C SER A 221 -12.71 6.27 -11.68
N LEU A 222 -13.51 6.42 -10.62
CA LEU A 222 -14.96 6.20 -10.63
C LEU A 222 -15.73 7.08 -11.61
N ALA A 223 -15.24 8.30 -11.87
CA ALA A 223 -15.83 9.17 -12.88
C ALA A 223 -15.75 8.57 -14.30
N SER A 224 -14.79 7.67 -14.54
CA SER A 224 -14.61 6.98 -15.83
C SER A 224 -15.02 5.52 -15.80
N SER A 225 -14.78 4.79 -14.70
CA SER A 225 -15.05 3.35 -14.61
C SER A 225 -16.53 3.03 -14.43
N THR A 226 -17.28 3.91 -13.76
CA THR A 226 -18.73 3.78 -13.60
C THR A 226 -19.47 3.83 -14.93
N PRO A 227 -19.34 4.88 -15.78
CA PRO A 227 -20.00 4.89 -17.09
C PRO A 227 -19.46 3.81 -18.04
N ALA A 228 -18.20 3.38 -17.86
CA ALA A 228 -17.61 2.28 -18.63
C ALA A 228 -18.08 0.88 -18.19
N LYS A 229 -18.89 0.79 -17.12
CA LYS A 229 -19.36 -0.44 -16.50
C LYS A 229 -18.19 -1.40 -16.20
N MET A 230 -17.19 -0.92 -15.48
CA MET A 230 -16.05 -1.74 -15.07
C MET A 230 -16.14 -2.00 -13.58
N ILE A 231 -16.18 -3.28 -13.19
CA ILE A 231 -16.10 -3.65 -11.77
C ILE A 231 -14.74 -3.18 -11.24
N GLN A 232 -14.76 -2.48 -10.12
CA GLN A 232 -13.59 -1.88 -9.50
C GLN A 232 -13.56 -2.19 -8.00
N CYS A 233 -12.38 -2.50 -7.48
CA CYS A 233 -12.09 -2.50 -6.06
C CYS A 233 -10.88 -1.60 -5.78
N GLY A 234 -11.16 -0.36 -5.38
CA GLY A 234 -10.13 0.60 -4.97
C GLY A 234 -9.91 0.59 -3.46
N LEU A 235 -8.75 1.06 -3.02
CA LEU A 235 -8.50 1.37 -1.61
C LEU A 235 -8.83 2.85 -1.35
N ALA A 236 -10.02 3.11 -0.81
CA ALA A 236 -10.45 4.45 -0.40
C ALA A 236 -11.40 4.38 0.80
N SER A 237 -11.19 5.27 1.76
CA SER A 237 -11.92 5.25 3.03
C SER A 237 -13.20 6.10 3.12
N PRO A 238 -13.54 7.07 2.23
CA PRO A 238 -14.82 7.77 2.34
C PRO A 238 -16.00 6.83 2.04
N GLN A 239 -16.99 6.76 2.92
CA GLN A 239 -18.16 5.89 2.72
C GLN A 239 -18.90 6.15 1.39
N THR A 240 -18.85 7.37 0.88
CA THR A 240 -19.49 7.76 -0.39
C THR A 240 -19.03 6.96 -1.61
N VAL A 241 -17.82 6.38 -1.61
CA VAL A 241 -17.35 5.54 -2.72
C VAL A 241 -18.06 4.18 -2.76
N GLY A 242 -18.68 3.78 -1.65
CA GLY A 242 -19.50 2.57 -1.53
C GLY A 242 -21.00 2.83 -1.68
N ASP A 243 -21.44 4.04 -2.05
CA ASP A 243 -22.84 4.29 -2.43
C ASP A 243 -23.12 3.65 -3.79
N ALA A 244 -23.80 2.50 -3.78
CA ALA A 244 -24.07 1.72 -4.98
C ALA A 244 -25.06 2.42 -5.94
N THR A 245 -25.83 3.39 -5.46
CA THR A 245 -26.74 4.18 -6.31
C THR A 245 -25.96 5.17 -7.18
N LYS A 246 -24.78 5.59 -6.71
CA LYS A 246 -23.88 6.52 -7.41
C LYS A 246 -22.75 5.79 -8.14
N TYR A 247 -22.19 4.75 -7.54
CA TYR A 247 -21.05 3.99 -8.03
C TYR A 247 -21.36 2.47 -8.06
N PRO A 248 -22.31 2.03 -8.91
CA PRO A 248 -22.85 0.67 -8.92
C PRO A 248 -21.85 -0.44 -9.26
N TYR A 249 -20.64 -0.12 -9.75
CA TYR A 249 -19.62 -1.10 -10.10
C TYR A 249 -18.40 -1.07 -9.15
N ASN A 250 -18.43 -0.25 -8.09
CA ASN A 250 -17.34 -0.14 -7.13
C ASN A 250 -17.67 -0.86 -5.83
N TYR A 251 -16.73 -1.67 -5.34
CA TYR A 251 -16.90 -2.42 -4.09
C TYR A 251 -15.77 -2.11 -3.11
N LEU A 252 -16.13 -1.72 -1.90
CA LEU A 252 -15.20 -1.36 -0.83
C LEU A 252 -15.11 -2.52 0.18
N LEU A 253 -13.96 -3.20 0.17
CA LEU A 253 -13.62 -4.26 1.13
C LEU A 253 -12.61 -3.72 2.14
N GLY A 254 -13.04 -2.76 2.96
CA GLY A 254 -12.21 -2.16 4.01
C GLY A 254 -13.02 -1.24 4.91
N LEU A 255 -12.31 -0.59 5.84
CA LEU A 255 -12.90 0.36 6.80
C LEU A 255 -13.25 1.67 6.10
N THR A 256 -14.35 2.30 6.53
CA THR A 256 -14.60 3.71 6.22
C THR A 256 -14.14 4.63 7.35
N ASN A 257 -13.74 5.86 7.04
CA ASN A 257 -13.32 6.83 8.05
C ASN A 257 -14.42 7.10 9.09
N GLU A 258 -15.67 7.04 8.66
CA GLU A 258 -16.85 7.19 9.50
C GLU A 258 -16.96 6.05 10.52
N GLN A 259 -16.68 4.81 10.09
CA GLN A 259 -16.64 3.65 10.98
C GLN A 259 -15.51 3.77 12.01
N GLU A 260 -14.32 4.19 11.57
CA GLU A 260 -13.15 4.39 12.45
C GLU A 260 -13.43 5.46 13.51
N GLY A 261 -13.92 6.62 13.07
CA GLY A 261 -14.31 7.73 13.94
C GLY A 261 -15.33 7.33 15.00
N ALA A 262 -16.40 6.64 14.57
CA ALA A 262 -17.45 6.18 15.46
C ALA A 262 -16.94 5.14 16.47
N ARG A 263 -16.16 4.14 16.03
CA ARG A 263 -15.64 3.09 16.93
C ARG A 263 -14.68 3.66 17.97
N ALA A 264 -13.78 4.56 17.58
CA ALA A 264 -12.84 5.19 18.49
C ALA A 264 -13.56 6.02 19.57
N ALA A 265 -14.50 6.87 19.16
CA ALA A 265 -15.31 7.69 20.06
C ALA A 265 -16.16 6.85 21.03
N ALA A 266 -16.84 5.82 20.51
CA ALA A 266 -17.65 4.93 21.34
C ALA A 266 -16.81 4.23 22.41
N TYR A 267 -15.64 3.71 22.07
CA TYR A 267 -14.77 3.06 23.05
C TYR A 267 -14.26 4.03 24.12
N MET A 268 -13.86 5.24 23.73
CA MET A 268 -13.42 6.28 24.68
C MET A 268 -14.52 6.60 25.71
N VAL A 269 -15.76 6.74 25.26
CA VAL A 269 -16.91 7.11 26.10
C VAL A 269 -17.44 5.92 26.91
N GLU A 270 -17.61 4.77 26.28
CA GLU A 270 -18.33 3.64 26.86
C GLU A 270 -17.43 2.69 27.63
N GLN A 271 -16.21 2.45 27.17
CA GLN A 271 -15.29 1.49 27.80
C GLN A 271 -14.32 2.20 28.72
N LEU A 272 -13.65 3.26 28.24
CA LEU A 272 -12.70 4.02 29.07
C LEU A 272 -13.39 5.01 30.02
N LYS A 273 -14.70 5.24 29.85
CA LYS A 273 -15.53 6.16 30.65
C LYS A 273 -15.01 7.61 30.66
N ILE A 274 -14.23 7.98 29.65
CA ILE A 274 -13.69 9.33 29.50
C ILE A 274 -14.79 10.23 28.91
N ARG A 275 -14.89 11.46 29.43
CA ARG A 275 -15.84 12.47 28.96
C ARG A 275 -15.15 13.70 28.38
N LYS A 276 -13.98 14.06 28.91
CA LYS A 276 -13.19 15.16 28.38
C LYS A 276 -12.30 14.70 27.24
N ILE A 277 -12.87 14.59 26.05
CA ILE A 277 -12.20 13.99 24.90
C ILE A 277 -11.63 15.10 24.01
N GLY A 278 -10.32 15.05 23.78
CA GLY A 278 -9.62 15.85 22.78
C GLY A 278 -9.57 15.14 21.44
N ILE A 279 -9.53 15.89 20.34
CA ILE A 279 -9.29 15.34 19.00
C ILE A 279 -8.13 16.10 18.36
N LEU A 280 -7.14 15.37 17.82
CA LEU A 280 -6.05 15.91 17.02
C LEU A 280 -6.04 15.23 15.64
N TYR A 281 -6.12 16.01 14.56
CA TYR A 281 -6.23 15.46 13.21
C TYR A 281 -5.42 16.23 12.17
N GLU A 282 -4.99 15.52 11.12
CA GLU A 282 -4.34 16.14 9.96
C GLU A 282 -5.35 16.84 9.04
N SER A 283 -5.00 17.99 8.47
CA SER A 283 -5.87 18.78 7.59
C SER A 283 -6.04 18.17 6.18
N THR A 284 -6.44 16.90 6.12
CA THR A 284 -6.70 16.14 4.90
C THR A 284 -8.14 15.60 4.94
N PRO A 285 -8.73 15.18 3.81
CA PRO A 285 -10.05 14.55 3.81
C PRO A 285 -10.15 13.31 4.74
N PHE A 286 -9.03 12.61 4.98
CA PHE A 286 -8.96 11.53 5.96
C PHE A 286 -9.21 12.05 7.38
N GLY A 287 -8.39 12.99 7.84
CA GLY A 287 -8.53 13.58 9.17
C GLY A 287 -9.88 14.28 9.37
N GLU A 288 -10.37 14.99 8.35
CA GLU A 288 -11.64 15.72 8.39
C GLU A 288 -12.85 14.78 8.53
N SER A 289 -12.93 13.72 7.74
CA SER A 289 -14.07 12.78 7.84
C SER A 289 -14.04 11.98 9.15
N ALA A 290 -12.85 11.53 9.58
CA ALA A 290 -12.72 10.77 10.82
C ALA A 290 -13.00 11.63 12.07
N GLN A 291 -12.56 12.89 12.12
CA GLN A 291 -12.86 13.79 13.24
C GLN A 291 -14.36 14.12 13.31
N LEU A 292 -15.02 14.35 12.18
CA LEU A 292 -16.46 14.63 12.14
C LEU A 292 -17.24 13.45 12.72
N ALA A 293 -16.97 12.24 12.24
CA ALA A 293 -17.62 11.04 12.74
C ALA A 293 -17.33 10.79 14.24
N SER A 294 -16.12 11.11 14.71
CA SER A 294 -15.77 11.05 16.13
C SER A 294 -16.63 12.02 16.95
N ARG A 295 -16.75 13.28 16.53
CA ARG A 295 -17.54 14.31 17.23
C ARG A 295 -19.02 13.99 17.24
N GLU A 296 -19.57 13.55 16.11
CA GLU A 296 -20.97 13.13 16.00
C GLU A 296 -21.28 12.00 16.99
N THR A 297 -20.37 11.03 17.11
CA THR A 297 -20.53 9.91 18.04
C THR A 297 -20.39 10.35 19.50
N ILE A 298 -19.42 11.20 19.83
CA ILE A 298 -19.28 11.78 21.19
C ILE A 298 -20.57 12.52 21.57
N LYS A 299 -21.09 13.36 20.66
CA LYS A 299 -22.33 14.11 20.87
C LYS A 299 -23.53 13.21 21.06
N LYS A 300 -23.66 12.16 20.24
CA LYS A 300 -24.72 11.16 20.35
C LYS A 300 -24.69 10.43 21.70
N LEU A 301 -23.52 10.08 22.21
CA LEU A 301 -23.38 9.27 23.43
C LEU A 301 -23.35 10.09 24.72
N THR A 302 -22.98 11.37 24.66
CA THR A 302 -22.75 12.20 25.87
C THR A 302 -23.63 13.45 25.94
N GLY A 303 -24.28 13.84 24.83
CA GLY A 303 -24.97 15.12 24.70
C GLY A 303 -24.05 16.33 24.52
N GLN A 304 -22.72 16.14 24.51
CA GLN A 304 -21.71 17.20 24.42
C GLN A 304 -20.77 16.97 23.22
N ASP A 305 -20.17 18.04 22.71
CA ASP A 305 -19.11 17.92 21.70
C ASP A 305 -17.78 17.50 22.35
N ALA A 306 -16.76 17.23 21.53
CA ALA A 306 -15.38 17.07 22.00
C ALA A 306 -14.92 18.31 22.77
N THR A 307 -14.15 18.12 23.84
CA THR A 307 -13.69 19.19 24.75
C THR A 307 -12.77 20.17 24.04
N ALA A 308 -11.91 19.67 23.17
CA ALA A 308 -11.10 20.49 22.29
C ALA A 308 -10.77 19.71 21.03
N VAL A 309 -10.75 20.40 19.90
CA VAL A 309 -10.38 19.87 18.59
C VAL A 309 -9.22 20.70 18.09
N GLN A 310 -8.14 20.05 17.67
CA GLN A 310 -6.98 20.70 17.08
C GLN A 310 -6.68 20.06 15.72
N THR A 311 -6.25 20.91 14.79
CA THR A 311 -5.81 20.50 13.46
C THR A 311 -4.34 20.83 13.26
N TYR A 312 -3.68 20.09 12.39
CA TYR A 312 -2.33 20.42 11.94
C TYR A 312 -2.19 20.19 10.43
N ALA A 313 -1.37 21.02 9.80
CA ALA A 313 -1.02 20.83 8.39
C ALA A 313 0.01 19.70 8.25
N MET A 314 -0.01 18.96 7.15
CA MET A 314 0.97 17.90 6.88
C MET A 314 2.42 18.38 6.75
N THR A 315 2.65 19.70 6.72
CA THR A 315 3.96 20.34 6.72
C THR A 315 4.43 20.78 8.11
N ALA A 316 3.64 20.52 9.17
CA ALA A 316 3.97 20.94 10.52
C ALA A 316 5.22 20.21 11.02
N SER A 317 6.23 20.97 11.45
CA SER A 317 7.46 20.43 12.04
C SER A 317 7.38 20.29 13.57
N ASP A 318 6.31 20.80 14.19
CA ASP A 318 6.06 20.77 15.62
C ASP A 318 4.54 20.71 15.89
N LEU A 319 4.14 19.98 16.94
CA LEU A 319 2.76 19.82 17.41
C LEU A 319 2.56 20.32 18.85
N SER A 320 3.59 20.92 19.46
CA SER A 320 3.59 21.33 20.88
C SER A 320 2.47 22.31 21.22
N ALA A 321 2.12 23.21 20.30
CA ALA A 321 1.01 24.15 20.50
C ALA A 321 -0.35 23.43 20.56
N GLN A 322 -0.62 22.54 19.60
CA GLN A 322 -1.84 21.76 19.53
C GLN A 322 -1.99 20.87 20.77
N LEU A 323 -0.93 20.14 21.13
CA LEU A 323 -0.94 19.28 22.31
C LEU A 323 -1.09 20.09 23.60
N GLY A 324 -0.40 21.21 23.73
CA GLY A 324 -0.51 22.11 24.86
C GLY A 324 -1.93 22.70 25.01
N ASN A 325 -2.60 23.02 23.90
CA ASN A 325 -3.99 23.48 23.91
C ASN A 325 -4.95 22.38 24.38
N LEU A 326 -4.77 21.14 23.91
CA LEU A 326 -5.57 19.99 24.34
C LEU A 326 -5.38 19.68 25.83
N GLN A 327 -4.14 19.73 26.32
CA GLN A 327 -3.81 19.56 27.74
C GLN A 327 -4.43 20.68 28.59
N LYS A 328 -4.30 21.95 28.19
CA LYS A 328 -4.87 23.10 28.88
C LYS A 328 -6.40 23.08 28.92
N ALA A 329 -7.04 22.55 27.88
CA ALA A 329 -8.49 22.32 27.85
C ALA A 329 -8.95 21.22 28.82
N GLY A 330 -8.01 20.52 29.46
CA GLY A 330 -8.29 19.48 30.44
C GLY A 330 -8.74 18.17 29.79
N CYS A 331 -8.30 17.88 28.56
CA CYS A 331 -8.62 16.61 27.92
C CYS A 331 -7.99 15.44 28.71
N GLU A 332 -8.82 14.43 29.00
CA GLU A 332 -8.49 13.23 29.77
C GLU A 332 -8.31 12.00 28.86
N GLY A 333 -8.68 12.12 27.58
CA GLY A 333 -8.40 11.15 26.52
C GLY A 333 -8.27 11.84 25.18
N LEU A 334 -7.54 11.23 24.25
CA LEU A 334 -7.22 11.82 22.96
C LEU A 334 -7.58 10.88 21.81
N ILE A 335 -8.30 11.39 20.81
CA ILE A 335 -8.48 10.69 19.54
C ILE A 335 -7.56 11.34 18.51
N ILE A 336 -6.74 10.53 17.84
CA ILE A 336 -5.67 10.97 16.93
C ILE A 336 -5.93 10.41 15.53
N TRP A 337 -6.18 11.31 14.57
CA TRP A 337 -6.32 10.96 13.15
C TRP A 337 -5.10 11.43 12.37
N MET A 338 -4.09 10.55 12.31
CA MET A 338 -2.83 10.77 11.63
C MET A 338 -2.45 9.52 10.82
N ALA A 339 -2.14 9.69 9.55
CA ALA A 339 -1.83 8.57 8.66
C ALA A 339 -0.33 8.29 8.51
N ASN A 340 0.55 9.15 9.05
CA ASN A 340 2.00 9.07 8.84
C ASN A 340 2.81 8.98 10.14
N ASN A 341 3.92 8.24 10.09
CA ASN A 341 4.72 7.92 11.27
C ASN A 341 5.40 9.15 11.90
N VAL A 342 5.82 10.13 11.09
CA VAL A 342 6.57 11.30 11.58
C VAL A 342 5.72 12.12 12.53
N HIS A 343 4.50 12.48 12.13
CA HIS A 343 3.62 13.30 12.97
C HIS A 343 3.07 12.52 14.16
N VAL A 344 2.82 11.22 14.01
CA VAL A 344 2.51 10.34 15.15
C VAL A 344 3.67 10.36 16.16
N GLY A 345 4.91 10.20 15.69
CA GLY A 345 6.11 10.30 16.52
C GLY A 345 6.25 11.65 17.20
N MET A 346 6.03 12.76 16.47
CA MET A 346 6.02 14.10 17.04
C MET A 346 4.97 14.25 18.15
N ALA A 347 3.76 13.71 17.94
CA ALA A 347 2.66 13.79 18.89
C ALA A 347 2.99 13.05 20.19
N PHE A 348 3.34 11.76 20.10
CA PHE A 348 3.63 10.94 21.28
C PHE A 348 4.91 11.36 22.01
N ASN A 349 5.97 11.76 21.29
CA ASN A 349 7.16 12.33 21.92
C ASN A 349 6.86 13.68 22.59
N GLY A 350 5.96 14.48 22.03
CA GLY A 350 5.46 15.70 22.67
C GLY A 350 4.71 15.39 23.96
N MET A 351 3.77 14.44 23.93
CA MET A 351 3.02 13.96 25.09
C MET A 351 3.93 13.44 26.21
N GLU A 352 4.97 12.67 25.86
CA GLU A 352 5.99 12.19 26.81
C GLU A 352 6.71 13.37 27.49
N ARG A 353 7.20 14.36 26.72
CA ARG A 353 7.89 15.54 27.27
C ARG A 353 7.00 16.37 28.19
N MET A 354 5.69 16.42 27.95
CA MET A 354 4.73 17.15 28.78
C MET A 354 4.20 16.33 29.95
N ASN A 355 4.64 15.07 30.09
CA ASN A 355 4.09 14.11 31.06
C ASN A 355 2.55 14.00 30.96
N TRP A 356 2.03 14.00 29.72
CA TRP A 356 0.59 13.99 29.41
C TRP A 356 0.23 12.76 28.58
N LEU A 357 0.42 11.58 29.17
CA LEU A 357 0.19 10.27 28.56
C LEU A 357 -1.24 9.77 28.76
N VAL A 358 -2.23 10.61 28.41
CA VAL A 358 -3.64 10.24 28.48
C VAL A 358 -3.96 9.09 27.51
N PRO A 359 -4.96 8.24 27.82
CA PRO A 359 -5.41 7.21 26.89
C PRO A 359 -5.69 7.78 25.51
N SER A 360 -5.07 7.18 24.49
CA SER A 360 -5.12 7.67 23.12
C SER A 360 -5.66 6.61 22.18
N ILE A 361 -6.51 7.00 21.24
CA ILE A 361 -7.07 6.10 20.23
C ILE A 361 -6.81 6.68 18.84
N GLY A 362 -6.41 5.86 17.86
CA GLY A 362 -6.25 6.36 16.50
C GLY A 362 -6.31 5.29 15.42
N HIS A 363 -5.86 5.70 14.24
CA HIS A 363 -5.78 4.87 13.05
C HIS A 363 -4.81 3.69 13.23
N TYR A 364 -4.98 2.62 12.44
CA TYR A 364 -4.10 1.44 12.50
C TYR A 364 -2.63 1.72 12.15
N THR A 365 -2.30 2.90 11.60
CA THR A 365 -0.89 3.35 11.44
C THR A 365 -0.12 3.28 12.76
N LEU A 366 -0.80 3.42 13.91
CA LEU A 366 -0.19 3.31 15.24
C LEU A 366 0.50 1.96 15.50
N PHE A 367 0.22 0.93 14.70
CA PHE A 367 0.90 -0.37 14.80
C PHE A 367 2.12 -0.54 13.88
N ASN A 368 2.47 0.46 13.07
CA ASN A 368 3.63 0.36 12.17
C ASN A 368 4.91 0.17 12.97
N ASP A 369 5.72 -0.84 12.63
CA ASP A 369 6.92 -1.19 13.39
C ASP A 369 7.90 -0.02 13.54
N ALA A 370 8.01 0.83 12.51
CA ALA A 370 8.89 2.00 12.53
C ALA A 370 8.52 3.04 13.60
N LEU A 371 7.28 3.05 14.10
CA LEU A 371 6.88 3.90 15.22
C LEU A 371 7.55 3.49 16.53
N PHE A 372 7.75 2.18 16.73
CA PHE A 372 8.36 1.67 17.95
C PHE A 372 9.87 1.97 18.03
N ASP A 373 10.49 2.40 16.92
CA ASP A 373 11.87 2.85 16.89
C ASP A 373 12.02 4.34 17.29
N ILE A 374 10.95 5.13 17.12
CA ILE A 374 10.98 6.59 17.33
C ILE A 374 10.12 7.08 18.49
N VAL A 375 9.27 6.22 19.06
CA VAL A 375 8.41 6.54 20.22
C VAL A 375 8.76 5.64 21.40
N PRO A 376 9.01 6.19 22.60
CA PRO A 376 9.21 5.41 23.82
C PRO A 376 8.03 4.49 24.12
N ALA A 377 8.33 3.29 24.62
CA ALA A 377 7.29 2.32 25.00
C ALA A 377 6.35 2.85 26.11
N SER A 378 6.83 3.76 26.97
CA SER A 378 6.01 4.45 27.98
C SER A 378 4.85 5.21 27.36
N ALA A 379 5.10 5.96 26.29
CA ALA A 379 4.10 6.75 25.59
C ALA A 379 3.04 5.90 24.88
N MET A 380 3.35 4.63 24.56
CA MET A 380 2.46 3.71 23.85
C MET A 380 1.62 2.81 24.77
N LYS A 381 1.82 2.87 26.10
CA LYS A 381 1.21 1.95 27.06
C LYS A 381 -0.32 1.99 27.06
N ASN A 382 -0.91 3.18 27.01
CA ASN A 382 -2.37 3.40 27.05
C ASN A 382 -2.92 3.79 25.68
N VAL A 383 -2.30 3.27 24.61
CA VAL A 383 -2.66 3.59 23.24
C VAL A 383 -3.38 2.41 22.60
N TYR A 384 -4.51 2.72 21.97
CA TYR A 384 -5.32 1.77 21.22
C TYR A 384 -5.46 2.25 19.78
N ALA A 385 -5.71 1.33 18.86
CA ALA A 385 -5.93 1.69 17.48
C ALA A 385 -6.94 0.78 16.82
N ILE A 386 -7.63 1.33 15.80
CA ILE A 386 -8.64 0.61 15.04
C ILE A 386 -8.02 -0.65 14.43
N PHE A 387 -8.75 -1.75 14.50
CA PHE A 387 -8.29 -3.05 14.02
C PHE A 387 -9.47 -3.94 13.61
N PHE A 388 -9.17 -5.04 12.92
CA PHE A 388 -10.15 -6.06 12.59
C PHE A 388 -10.19 -7.16 13.64
N LYS A 389 -11.39 -7.54 14.07
CA LYS A 389 -11.61 -8.47 15.19
C LYS A 389 -10.96 -9.83 14.99
N ASN A 390 -10.97 -10.35 13.77
CA ASN A 390 -10.38 -11.64 13.40
C ASN A 390 -8.84 -11.63 13.31
N TRP A 391 -8.21 -10.45 13.30
CA TRP A 391 -6.76 -10.28 13.44
C TRP A 391 -6.34 -10.01 14.90
N THR A 392 -7.29 -9.95 15.83
CA THR A 392 -7.00 -9.80 17.27
C THR A 392 -7.10 -11.11 18.03
N TYR A 393 -6.36 -11.21 19.14
CA TYR A 393 -6.51 -12.28 20.12
C TYR A 393 -6.96 -11.73 21.49
N THR A 394 -7.49 -12.62 22.31
CA THR A 394 -7.73 -12.41 23.75
C THR A 394 -7.08 -13.58 24.50
N ASP A 395 -7.24 -13.64 25.83
CA ASP A 395 -6.75 -14.78 26.60
C ASP A 395 -7.48 -16.10 26.26
N THR A 396 -8.70 -16.01 25.71
CA THR A 396 -9.54 -17.16 25.35
C THR A 396 -9.71 -17.35 23.84
N GLN A 397 -9.49 -16.31 23.04
CA GLN A 397 -9.65 -16.34 21.58
C GLN A 397 -8.30 -16.19 20.90
N LYS A 398 -7.96 -17.16 20.04
CA LYS A 398 -6.75 -17.10 19.22
C LYS A 398 -7.10 -16.70 17.80
N VAL A 399 -6.12 -16.11 17.13
CA VAL A 399 -6.20 -15.87 15.67
C VAL A 399 -6.15 -17.22 14.95
N SER A 400 -6.94 -17.36 13.89
CA SER A 400 -7.05 -18.64 13.19
C SER A 400 -5.84 -18.94 12.32
N ASP A 401 -5.59 -20.23 12.07
CA ASP A 401 -4.46 -20.70 11.25
C ASP A 401 -4.48 -20.11 9.83
N ARG A 402 -5.67 -19.79 9.28
CA ARG A 402 -5.82 -19.12 7.99
C ARG A 402 -5.12 -17.74 7.99
N HIS A 403 -5.32 -16.95 9.04
CA HIS A 403 -4.72 -15.61 9.16
C HIS A 403 -3.22 -15.70 9.43
N LEU A 404 -2.79 -16.62 10.30
CA LEU A 404 -1.36 -16.83 10.60
C LEU A 404 -0.59 -17.33 9.37
N SER A 405 -1.19 -18.23 8.59
CA SER A 405 -0.62 -18.72 7.33
C SER A 405 -0.49 -17.61 6.29
N LEU A 406 -1.53 -16.78 6.13
CA LEU A 406 -1.46 -15.62 5.23
C LEU A 406 -0.40 -14.62 5.69
N ALA A 407 -0.34 -14.30 6.98
CA ALA A 407 0.67 -13.40 7.54
C ALA A 407 2.09 -13.86 7.25
N LYS A 408 2.37 -15.15 7.44
CA LYS A 408 3.68 -15.75 7.12
C LYS A 408 4.03 -15.61 5.64
N LYS A 409 3.06 -15.81 4.74
CA LYS A 409 3.28 -15.62 3.30
C LYS A 409 3.57 -14.16 2.95
N LEU A 410 2.78 -13.24 3.51
CA LEU A 410 2.95 -11.81 3.27
C LEU A 410 4.32 -11.31 3.72
N GLN A 411 4.84 -11.80 4.85
CA GLN A 411 6.20 -11.48 5.33
C GLN A 411 7.33 -11.94 4.40
N GLY A 412 7.06 -12.86 3.47
CA GLY A 412 8.01 -13.24 2.42
C GLY A 412 8.30 -12.12 1.42
N TYR A 413 7.43 -11.12 1.31
CA TYR A 413 7.60 -9.97 0.43
C TYR A 413 8.40 -8.87 1.15
N ALA A 414 9.53 -8.45 0.59
CA ALA A 414 10.43 -7.51 1.27
C ALA A 414 9.76 -6.18 1.67
N TYR A 415 8.80 -5.72 0.87
CA TYR A 415 8.11 -4.44 1.04
C TYR A 415 6.90 -4.49 1.98
N THR A 416 6.58 -5.65 2.57
CA THR A 416 5.55 -5.78 3.62
C THR A 416 6.16 -5.82 5.02
N LYS A 417 7.50 -5.92 5.13
CA LYS A 417 8.19 -5.93 6.43
C LYS A 417 7.83 -4.68 7.22
N GLY A 418 7.46 -4.86 8.49
CA GLY A 418 7.05 -3.78 9.38
C GLY A 418 5.62 -3.25 9.16
N THR A 419 4.88 -3.82 8.20
CA THR A 419 3.47 -3.49 7.97
C THR A 419 2.58 -4.60 8.51
N GLU A 420 1.44 -4.21 9.09
CA GLU A 420 0.42 -5.15 9.54
C GLU A 420 -0.05 -6.05 8.38
N PRO A 421 -0.11 -7.38 8.55
CA PRO A 421 -0.51 -8.29 7.48
C PRO A 421 -1.91 -8.03 6.92
N PHE A 422 -2.86 -7.58 7.75
CA PHE A 422 -4.19 -7.22 7.25
C PHE A 422 -4.12 -6.02 6.30
N VAL A 423 -3.22 -5.05 6.54
CA VAL A 423 -3.00 -3.89 5.65
C VAL A 423 -2.37 -4.37 4.35
N ALA A 424 -1.43 -5.31 4.41
CA ALA A 424 -0.83 -5.90 3.21
C ALA A 424 -1.80 -6.82 2.44
N ALA A 425 -2.86 -7.32 3.08
CA ALA A 425 -3.86 -8.19 2.47
C ALA A 425 -5.04 -7.41 1.83
N MET A 426 -5.48 -6.33 2.48
CA MET A 426 -6.70 -5.60 2.15
C MET A 426 -6.49 -4.50 1.10
N PRO A 427 -7.46 -4.26 0.19
CA PRO A 427 -8.68 -5.06 -0.06
C PRO A 427 -8.46 -6.24 -1.04
N GLN A 428 -7.31 -6.32 -1.68
CA GLN A 428 -7.14 -7.06 -2.93
C GLN A 428 -7.21 -8.58 -2.76
N TYR A 429 -6.69 -9.12 -1.65
CA TYR A 429 -6.72 -10.57 -1.39
C TYR A 429 -8.16 -11.08 -1.35
N ASP A 430 -8.99 -10.49 -0.49
CA ASP A 430 -10.38 -10.90 -0.33
C ASP A 430 -11.24 -10.58 -1.56
N PHE A 431 -10.98 -9.46 -2.22
CA PHE A 431 -11.73 -9.10 -3.43
C PHE A 431 -11.57 -10.15 -4.53
N LEU A 432 -10.36 -10.64 -4.79
CA LEU A 432 -10.13 -11.64 -5.84
C LEU A 432 -10.74 -13.01 -5.48
N TYR A 433 -10.70 -13.40 -4.21
CA TYR A 433 -11.35 -14.63 -3.76
C TYR A 433 -12.89 -14.52 -3.77
N LEU A 434 -13.44 -13.38 -3.39
CA LEU A 434 -14.87 -13.11 -3.48
C LEU A 434 -15.34 -13.10 -4.94
N LEU A 435 -14.58 -12.43 -5.81
CA LEU A 435 -14.83 -12.42 -7.24
C LEU A 435 -14.86 -13.83 -7.82
N LYS A 436 -13.87 -14.68 -7.47
CA LYS A 436 -13.85 -16.09 -7.86
C LYS A 436 -15.15 -16.79 -7.47
N GLN A 437 -15.57 -16.64 -6.21
CA GLN A 437 -16.81 -17.26 -5.72
C GLN A 437 -18.02 -16.78 -6.51
N VAL A 438 -18.15 -15.47 -6.72
CA VAL A 438 -19.29 -14.87 -7.44
C VAL A 438 -19.34 -15.33 -8.89
N VAL A 439 -18.22 -15.29 -9.61
CA VAL A 439 -18.13 -15.74 -11.00
C VAL A 439 -18.52 -17.22 -11.13
N GLU A 440 -18.05 -18.06 -10.20
CA GLU A 440 -18.38 -19.49 -10.21
C GLU A 440 -19.86 -19.77 -9.89
N GLN A 441 -20.47 -18.97 -9.02
CA GLN A 441 -21.90 -19.04 -8.69
C GLN A 441 -22.78 -18.57 -9.87
N GLU A 442 -22.43 -17.44 -10.47
CA GLU A 442 -23.13 -16.87 -11.62
C GLU A 442 -22.83 -17.61 -12.92
N LYS A 443 -21.78 -18.44 -12.93
CA LYS A 443 -21.27 -19.19 -14.09
C LYS A 443 -21.01 -18.27 -15.29
N SER A 444 -20.57 -17.04 -15.02
CA SER A 444 -20.44 -16.00 -16.03
C SER A 444 -19.38 -14.99 -15.65
N PHE A 445 -18.64 -14.52 -16.65
CA PHE A 445 -17.75 -13.36 -16.56
C PHE A 445 -18.42 -12.08 -17.07
N ASP A 446 -19.70 -12.13 -17.41
CA ASP A 446 -20.46 -10.93 -17.79
C ASP A 446 -20.51 -9.93 -16.61
N VAL A 447 -20.29 -8.66 -16.91
CA VAL A 447 -20.20 -7.59 -15.90
C VAL A 447 -21.49 -7.46 -15.09
N GLU A 448 -22.67 -7.60 -15.71
CA GLU A 448 -23.95 -7.45 -15.01
C GLU A 448 -24.26 -8.69 -14.18
N ALA A 449 -23.84 -9.88 -14.64
CA ALA A 449 -23.91 -11.10 -13.83
C ALA A 449 -23.01 -11.00 -12.59
N ILE A 450 -21.74 -10.58 -12.76
CA ILE A 450 -20.81 -10.36 -11.64
C ILE A 450 -21.39 -9.32 -10.69
N LYS A 451 -21.85 -8.16 -11.20
CA LYS A 451 -22.48 -7.12 -10.38
C LYS A 451 -23.65 -7.68 -9.58
N ARG A 452 -24.59 -8.38 -10.22
CA ARG A 452 -25.73 -9.02 -9.54
C ARG A 452 -25.27 -9.96 -8.43
N GLY A 453 -24.27 -10.80 -8.68
CA GLY A 453 -23.75 -11.71 -7.68
C GLY A 453 -23.09 -10.97 -6.51
N MET A 454 -22.27 -9.95 -6.82
CA MET A 454 -21.61 -9.09 -5.83
C MET A 454 -22.61 -8.34 -4.96
N ASP A 455 -23.65 -7.72 -5.54
CA ASP A 455 -24.70 -6.99 -4.81
C ASP A 455 -25.49 -7.89 -3.83
N ASN A 456 -25.46 -9.21 -4.05
CA ASN A 456 -26.16 -10.20 -3.24
C ASN A 456 -25.23 -10.95 -2.28
N VAL A 457 -23.94 -10.59 -2.20
CA VAL A 457 -23.01 -11.19 -1.24
C VAL A 457 -23.50 -10.92 0.18
N LYS A 458 -23.68 -11.98 0.97
CA LYS A 458 -24.03 -11.92 2.39
C LYS A 458 -23.04 -12.76 3.18
N ASN A 459 -22.52 -12.18 4.26
CA ASN A 459 -21.70 -12.86 5.26
C ASN A 459 -20.52 -13.67 4.66
N TYR A 460 -19.90 -13.18 3.58
CA TYR A 460 -18.72 -13.81 3.02
C TYR A 460 -17.57 -13.75 4.02
N ASP A 461 -16.99 -14.91 4.35
CA ASP A 461 -15.92 -15.05 5.35
C ASP A 461 -14.57 -14.60 4.78
N ALA A 462 -14.33 -13.30 4.81
CA ALA A 462 -13.11 -12.66 4.33
C ALA A 462 -12.00 -12.69 5.41
N ILE A 463 -10.75 -12.44 5.03
CA ILE A 463 -9.65 -12.35 5.99
C ILE A 463 -9.76 -11.13 6.89
N ILE A 464 -10.52 -10.10 6.52
CA ILE A 464 -10.72 -8.89 7.36
C ILE A 464 -12.05 -8.87 8.12
N GLY A 465 -12.96 -9.81 7.87
CA GLY A 465 -14.27 -9.87 8.53
C GLY A 465 -15.35 -10.41 7.61
N LYS A 466 -16.61 -10.31 8.01
CA LYS A 466 -17.73 -10.71 7.17
C LYS A 466 -18.05 -9.62 6.18
N ILE A 467 -17.96 -9.94 4.89
CA ILE A 467 -18.32 -9.03 3.81
C ILE A 467 -19.77 -9.24 3.42
N SER A 468 -20.55 -8.16 3.42
CA SER A 468 -21.89 -8.13 2.87
C SER A 468 -22.10 -6.89 2.02
N PHE A 469 -22.69 -7.05 0.85
CA PHE A 469 -23.12 -5.95 0.01
C PHE A 469 -24.64 -5.95 -0.14
N SER A 470 -25.18 -4.84 -0.62
CA SER A 470 -26.56 -4.74 -1.08
C SER A 470 -26.59 -3.92 -2.37
N PRO A 471 -27.71 -3.95 -3.12
CA PRO A 471 -27.90 -3.08 -4.29
C PRO A 471 -27.79 -1.56 -4.00
N THR A 472 -27.72 -1.16 -2.73
CA THR A 472 -27.63 0.24 -2.28
C THR A 472 -26.37 0.55 -1.46
N ASN A 473 -25.64 -0.45 -0.98
CA ASN A 473 -24.47 -0.27 -0.14
C ASN A 473 -23.38 -1.29 -0.48
N HIS A 474 -22.26 -0.78 -0.98
CA HIS A 474 -21.06 -1.51 -1.32
C HIS A 474 -19.91 -1.28 -0.31
N CYS A 475 -20.20 -0.76 0.88
CA CYS A 475 -19.28 -0.83 2.02
C CYS A 475 -19.43 -2.20 2.70
N GLY A 476 -18.46 -3.07 2.49
CA GLY A 476 -18.60 -4.50 2.77
C GLY A 476 -18.51 -4.89 4.23
N ILE A 477 -17.75 -4.13 5.03
CA ILE A 477 -17.46 -4.45 6.42
C ILE A 477 -18.51 -3.85 7.36
N SER A 478 -19.00 -4.66 8.29
CA SER A 478 -19.85 -4.22 9.39
C SER A 478 -19.02 -3.64 10.54
N MET A 479 -19.62 -2.74 11.32
CA MET A 479 -19.06 -2.29 12.59
C MET A 479 -18.73 -3.47 13.52
N ASP A 480 -19.45 -4.59 13.46
CA ASP A 480 -19.24 -5.76 14.33
C ASP A 480 -17.88 -6.46 14.14
N ASP A 481 -17.29 -6.30 12.95
CA ASP A 481 -15.97 -6.86 12.61
C ASP A 481 -14.82 -5.88 12.95
N ILE A 482 -15.16 -4.64 13.31
CA ILE A 482 -14.23 -3.58 13.68
C ILE A 482 -14.11 -3.56 15.20
N THR A 483 -12.88 -3.60 15.70
CA THR A 483 -12.56 -3.51 17.12
C THR A 483 -11.39 -2.54 17.32
N LEU A 484 -10.90 -2.49 18.55
CA LEU A 484 -9.67 -1.81 18.91
C LEU A 484 -8.68 -2.85 19.41
N ALA A 485 -7.40 -2.60 19.18
CA ALA A 485 -6.32 -3.39 19.76
C ALA A 485 -5.34 -2.49 20.51
N SER A 486 -4.67 -3.07 21.52
CA SER A 486 -3.64 -2.38 22.28
C SER A 486 -2.36 -2.27 21.46
N VAL A 487 -1.87 -1.05 21.26
CA VAL A 487 -0.63 -0.78 20.50
C VAL A 487 0.59 -1.37 21.21
N ALA A 488 0.61 -1.36 22.54
CA ALA A 488 1.65 -1.99 23.35
C ALA A 488 1.80 -3.50 23.09
N SER A 489 0.76 -4.16 22.56
CA SER A 489 0.81 -5.60 22.24
C SER A 489 1.72 -5.95 21.07
N ALA A 490 2.23 -4.98 20.31
CA ALA A 490 3.17 -5.26 19.22
C ALA A 490 4.45 -5.98 19.70
N LYS A 491 4.82 -5.83 20.98
CA LYS A 491 5.95 -6.52 21.61
C LYS A 491 5.56 -7.82 22.33
N ASP A 492 4.27 -8.19 22.37
CA ASP A 492 3.82 -9.46 22.94
C ASP A 492 4.29 -10.63 22.04
N PRO A 493 4.95 -11.67 22.57
CA PRO A 493 5.36 -12.84 21.78
C PRO A 493 4.19 -13.53 21.05
N ARG A 494 2.96 -13.46 21.59
CA ARG A 494 1.74 -14.02 20.98
C ARG A 494 1.31 -13.24 19.72
N SER A 495 1.78 -12.02 19.56
CA SER A 495 1.41 -11.17 18.44
C SER A 495 1.99 -11.66 17.10
N PHE A 496 3.03 -12.52 17.10
CA PHE A 496 3.63 -13.15 15.91
C PHE A 496 3.80 -12.17 14.72
N VAL A 497 4.14 -10.90 14.98
CA VAL A 497 4.29 -9.81 13.99
C VAL A 497 2.98 -9.47 13.22
N ALA A 498 1.88 -10.16 13.50
CA ALA A 498 0.71 -10.20 12.61
C ALA A 498 -0.64 -9.92 13.28
N THR A 499 -0.70 -10.07 14.60
CA THR A 499 -1.93 -10.03 15.38
C THR A 499 -1.74 -9.12 16.57
N ARG A 500 -2.82 -8.63 17.14
CA ARG A 500 -2.76 -7.67 18.26
C ARG A 500 -3.71 -8.09 19.38
N LEU A 501 -3.33 -7.80 20.62
CA LEU A 501 -4.20 -8.03 21.77
C LEU A 501 -5.40 -7.10 21.65
N ARG A 502 -6.63 -7.65 21.67
CA ARG A 502 -7.84 -6.85 21.63
C ARG A 502 -7.88 -5.92 22.84
N ALA A 503 -8.30 -4.68 22.61
CA ALA A 503 -8.45 -3.70 23.67
C ALA A 503 -9.51 -4.18 24.69
N PRO A 504 -9.32 -3.94 26.00
CA PRO A 504 -10.27 -4.41 27.02
C PRO A 504 -11.69 -3.89 26.76
N GLY A 505 -12.68 -4.79 26.69
CA GLY A 505 -14.08 -4.43 26.43
C GLY A 505 -14.43 -4.02 24.99
N ALA A 506 -13.50 -4.19 24.03
CA ALA A 506 -13.70 -3.85 22.61
C ALA A 506 -14.27 -4.97 21.75
#